data_AF-A0A1A8BM74-F1
#
_entry.id   AF-A0A1A8BM74-F1
#
_cell.length_a   1.000
_cell.length_b   1.000
_cell.length_c   1.000
_cell.angle_alpha   90.00
_cell.angle_beta   90.00
_cell.angle_gamma   90.00
#
_symmetry.space_group_name_H-M   'P 1'
#
loop_
_entity.id
_entity.type
_entity.pdbx_description
1 polymer ?
#
loop_
_entity_poly.entity_id
_entity_poly.type
_entity_poly.pdbx_seq_one_letter_code
_entity_poly.pdbx_strand_id
1 'polypeptide(L)'
;DDKKGKGKGKIQVKEDSEDDKKGKGKGKIQVKEDSEKKGQEGVNSGHPPPKKRALDISRHQLLKRCYFFSGDWRTFLPLVLKREPKPKFDIIFTSETIYNTAYYPALHETLHKLLAPDGLVYLATKSHYFGVGGGLHLFETFVEQRGVFSLCHLWDGEEGLQRHVVALRFKQPKIC
;
A
#
# COMPACT_ATOMS: atom_id res chain seq x y z
N ASP A 1 8.00 -35.67 50.03
CA ASP A 1 6.67 -36.16 49.64
C ASP A 1 5.59 -35.16 49.93
N ASP A 2 4.76 -34.99 48.91
CA ASP A 2 3.49 -34.27 48.85
C ASP A 2 2.44 -34.81 49.84
N LYS A 3 1.64 -33.91 50.44
CA LYS A 3 0.16 -33.96 50.62
C LYS A 3 -0.28 -32.98 51.71
N LYS A 4 -0.94 -31.86 51.39
CA LYS A 4 -2.35 -31.67 50.94
C LYS A 4 -3.36 -31.70 52.10
N GLY A 5 -4.04 -30.57 52.33
CA GLY A 5 -5.22 -30.53 53.20
C GLY A 5 -5.91 -29.17 53.37
N LYS A 6 -6.91 -28.91 52.49
CA LYS A 6 -8.21 -28.23 52.73
C LYS A 6 -8.17 -26.76 53.23
N GLY A 7 -8.84 -25.78 52.64
CA GLY A 7 -10.05 -25.70 51.83
C GLY A 7 -10.86 -24.45 52.26
N LYS A 8 -11.85 -24.04 51.45
CA LYS A 8 -12.75 -22.85 51.52
C LYS A 8 -12.19 -21.65 50.75
N GLY A 9 -12.78 -21.13 49.67
CA GLY A 9 -14.15 -21.19 49.18
C GLY A 9 -14.71 -19.75 49.14
N LYS A 10 -14.85 -19.17 47.95
CA LYS A 10 -15.94 -18.22 47.62
C LYS A 10 -16.00 -18.00 46.10
N ILE A 11 -17.06 -18.55 45.54
CA ILE A 11 -17.66 -18.22 44.25
C ILE A 11 -18.41 -16.91 44.44
N GLN A 12 -18.31 -15.98 43.50
CA GLN A 12 -19.35 -14.96 43.33
C GLN A 12 -19.63 -14.73 41.84
N VAL A 13 -20.81 -15.23 41.47
CA VAL A 13 -21.57 -14.99 40.25
C VAL A 13 -22.19 -13.59 40.32
N LYS A 14 -22.28 -12.90 39.18
CA LYS A 14 -23.34 -11.91 38.87
C LYS A 14 -23.50 -11.76 37.35
N GLU A 15 -24.35 -12.62 36.78
CA GLU A 15 -25.42 -12.27 35.82
C GLU A 15 -26.51 -11.50 36.61
N ASP A 16 -27.38 -10.60 36.12
CA ASP A 16 -28.08 -10.41 34.85
C ASP A 16 -28.46 -8.92 34.68
N SER A 17 -28.67 -8.45 33.44
CA SER A 17 -30.01 -8.10 32.89
C SER A 17 -29.93 -7.13 31.72
N GLU A 18 -30.44 -7.61 30.59
CA GLU A 18 -30.86 -6.85 29.41
C GLU A 18 -32.20 -6.17 29.69
N ASP A 19 -32.49 -5.05 29.00
CA ASP A 19 -33.82 -4.81 28.43
C ASP A 19 -33.80 -3.74 27.32
N ASP A 20 -33.92 -4.26 26.10
CA ASP A 20 -34.71 -3.81 24.95
C ASP A 20 -35.33 -2.39 24.93
N LYS A 21 -35.00 -1.62 23.87
CA LYS A 21 -36.04 -1.00 23.02
C LYS A 21 -35.68 -1.01 21.52
N LYS A 22 -36.35 -1.97 20.87
CA LYS A 22 -36.74 -2.13 19.47
C LYS A 22 -37.24 -0.83 18.81
N GLY A 23 -36.79 -0.57 17.58
CA GLY A 23 -37.35 0.46 16.69
C GLY A 23 -37.05 0.19 15.21
N LYS A 24 -37.89 -0.62 14.58
CA LYS A 24 -37.90 -0.92 13.14
C LYS A 24 -38.12 0.34 12.30
N GLY A 25 -37.36 0.46 11.20
CA GLY A 25 -37.65 1.42 10.12
C GLY A 25 -37.13 0.90 8.77
N LYS A 26 -37.89 0.01 8.13
CA LYS A 26 -37.78 -0.28 6.70
C LYS A 26 -38.50 0.84 5.95
N GLY A 27 -37.84 1.47 4.99
CA GLY A 27 -38.46 2.45 4.09
C GLY A 27 -37.75 2.50 2.74
N LYS A 28 -38.14 1.61 1.82
CA LYS A 28 -38.15 1.90 0.38
C LYS A 28 -39.34 2.81 0.09
N ILE A 29 -39.23 3.67 -0.92
CA ILE A 29 -40.27 4.18 -1.87
C ILE A 29 -39.70 5.52 -2.40
N GLN A 30 -39.18 5.61 -3.63
CA GLN A 30 -39.85 5.59 -4.94
C GLN A 30 -40.68 6.87 -5.19
N VAL A 31 -40.12 7.71 -6.08
CA VAL A 31 -40.70 8.68 -7.03
C VAL A 31 -42.16 9.10 -6.83
N LYS A 32 -42.39 10.42 -6.85
CA LYS A 32 -43.61 11.01 -7.41
C LYS A 32 -43.29 12.27 -8.21
N GLU A 33 -43.55 12.19 -9.51
CA GLU A 33 -43.90 13.31 -10.38
C GLU A 33 -45.24 13.93 -9.94
N ASP A 34 -45.38 15.24 -10.08
CA ASP A 34 -46.41 15.87 -10.93
C ASP A 34 -46.15 17.40 -10.95
N SER A 35 -45.86 18.01 -12.11
CA SER A 35 -46.82 18.60 -13.08
C SER A 35 -47.38 19.95 -12.55
N GLU A 36 -47.29 21.13 -13.18
CA GLU A 36 -47.50 21.50 -14.58
C GLU A 36 -46.88 22.89 -14.97
N LYS A 37 -46.36 22.95 -16.21
CA LYS A 37 -46.46 23.98 -17.29
C LYS A 37 -46.64 25.48 -16.92
N LYS A 38 -45.99 26.46 -17.59
CA LYS A 38 -45.98 26.70 -19.05
C LYS A 38 -45.13 27.95 -19.41
N GLY A 39 -44.44 27.91 -20.56
CA GLY A 39 -43.94 29.07 -21.34
C GLY A 39 -42.63 29.71 -20.83
N GLN A 40 -41.64 30.09 -21.63
CA GLN A 40 -41.59 30.42 -23.05
C GLN A 40 -40.21 30.08 -23.63
N GLU A 41 -40.23 29.91 -24.95
CA GLU A 41 -39.15 29.58 -25.85
C GLU A 41 -37.97 30.56 -25.78
N GLY A 42 -36.76 30.00 -25.83
CA GLY A 42 -35.52 30.74 -26.00
C GLY A 42 -34.40 29.76 -26.33
N VAL A 43 -33.97 29.78 -27.59
CA VAL A 43 -32.90 28.99 -28.20
C VAL A 43 -31.77 28.68 -27.22
N ASN A 44 -31.56 27.41 -26.89
CA ASN A 44 -30.32 27.01 -26.23
C ASN A 44 -29.75 25.74 -26.87
N SER A 45 -28.53 25.89 -27.36
CA SER A 45 -27.77 24.90 -28.10
C SER A 45 -27.61 23.63 -27.28
N GLY A 46 -27.97 22.50 -27.89
CA GLY A 46 -27.79 21.18 -27.29
C GLY A 46 -26.32 20.84 -27.13
N HIS A 47 -25.73 21.20 -25.98
CA HIS A 47 -24.48 20.63 -25.53
C HIS A 47 -24.74 19.70 -24.34
N PRO A 48 -24.47 18.39 -24.46
CA PRO A 48 -24.46 17.51 -23.30
C PRO A 48 -23.39 18.00 -22.30
N PRO A 49 -23.59 17.78 -20.99
CA PRO A 49 -22.60 18.14 -19.99
C PRO A 49 -21.26 17.48 -20.35
N PRO A 50 -20.12 18.19 -20.23
CA PRO A 50 -18.84 17.66 -20.67
C PRO A 50 -18.53 16.41 -19.86
N LYS A 51 -18.72 15.24 -20.47
CA LYS A 51 -18.07 13.99 -20.06
C LYS A 51 -16.61 14.35 -19.81
N LYS A 52 -16.10 14.10 -18.60
CA LYS A 52 -14.70 14.36 -18.21
C LYS A 52 -13.81 14.04 -19.40
N ARG A 53 -13.35 15.07 -20.12
CA ARG A 53 -12.58 14.86 -21.35
C ARG A 53 -11.33 14.12 -20.92
N ALA A 54 -11.06 12.99 -21.55
CA ALA A 54 -9.76 12.34 -21.42
C ALA A 54 -8.71 13.42 -21.70
N LEU A 55 -7.79 13.60 -20.76
CA LEU A 55 -6.71 14.58 -20.88
C LEU A 55 -6.06 14.41 -22.25
N ASP A 56 -5.85 15.52 -22.96
CA ASP A 56 -5.10 15.51 -24.21
C ASP A 56 -3.63 15.22 -23.91
N ILE A 57 -3.28 13.93 -23.90
CA ILE A 57 -1.94 13.40 -23.61
C ILE A 57 -0.89 14.02 -24.53
N SER A 58 -1.28 14.45 -25.74
CA SER A 58 -0.36 15.05 -26.71
C SER A 58 0.24 16.39 -26.24
N ARG A 59 -0.43 17.08 -25.31
CA ARG A 59 0.03 18.36 -24.73
C ARG A 59 1.10 18.19 -23.65
N HIS A 60 1.28 16.99 -23.11
CA HIS A 60 2.26 16.74 -22.06
C HIS A 60 3.46 15.98 -22.63
N GLN A 61 4.43 16.73 -23.18
CA GLN A 61 5.67 16.16 -23.72
C GLN A 61 6.42 15.27 -22.70
N LEU A 62 6.27 15.53 -21.40
CA LEU A 62 6.83 14.70 -20.33
C LEU A 62 6.24 13.29 -20.28
N LEU A 63 4.96 13.10 -20.64
CA LEU A 63 4.33 11.78 -20.64
C LEU A 63 4.97 10.84 -21.66
N LYS A 64 5.62 11.36 -22.71
CA LYS A 64 6.39 10.55 -23.67
C LYS A 64 7.60 9.86 -23.03
N ARG A 65 8.02 10.33 -21.84
CA ARG A 65 9.12 9.74 -21.05
C ARG A 65 8.59 8.85 -19.91
N CYS A 66 7.28 8.75 -19.73
CA CYS A 66 6.64 7.97 -18.69
C CYS A 66 6.16 6.62 -19.25
N TYR A 67 6.40 5.57 -18.48
CA TYR A 67 5.89 4.23 -18.79
C TYR A 67 5.05 3.76 -17.60
N PHE A 68 3.88 3.22 -17.89
CA PHE A 68 2.93 2.74 -16.88
C PHE A 68 2.79 1.23 -17.00
N PHE A 69 2.88 0.55 -15.86
CA PHE A 69 2.81 -0.90 -15.77
C PHE A 69 1.81 -1.30 -14.69
N SER A 70 1.22 -2.48 -14.83
CA SER A 70 0.30 -3.06 -13.86
C SER A 70 0.54 -4.55 -13.73
N GLY A 71 0.36 -5.10 -12.53
CA GLY A 71 0.60 -6.50 -12.20
C GLY A 71 1.34 -6.63 -10.89
N ASP A 72 1.55 -7.87 -10.44
CA ASP A 72 2.40 -8.15 -9.28
C ASP A 72 3.88 -8.11 -9.67
N TRP A 73 4.78 -8.08 -8.68
CA TRP A 73 6.23 -8.01 -8.89
C TRP A 73 6.79 -9.14 -9.77
N ARG A 74 6.26 -10.36 -9.65
CA ARG A 74 6.74 -11.53 -10.41
C ARG A 74 6.36 -11.46 -11.87
N THR A 75 5.26 -10.80 -12.21
CA THR A 75 4.83 -10.58 -13.60
C THR A 75 5.46 -9.30 -14.18
N PHE A 76 5.57 -8.25 -13.36
CA PHE A 76 6.16 -6.97 -13.74
C PHE A 76 7.62 -7.11 -14.20
N LEU A 77 8.45 -7.80 -13.42
CA LEU A 77 9.88 -7.87 -13.68
C LEU A 77 10.20 -8.49 -15.06
N PRO A 78 9.68 -9.69 -15.43
CA PRO A 78 9.89 -10.25 -16.76
C PRO A 78 9.35 -9.35 -17.88
N LEU A 79 8.22 -8.67 -17.66
CA LEU A 79 7.64 -7.78 -18.66
C LEU A 79 8.56 -6.58 -18.95
N VAL A 80 9.14 -5.99 -17.91
CA VAL A 80 10.07 -4.85 -18.04
C VAL A 80 11.40 -5.29 -18.66
N LEU A 81 11.90 -6.48 -18.32
CA LEU A 81 13.16 -7.02 -18.85
C LEU A 81 13.08 -7.48 -20.30
N LYS A 82 11.89 -7.61 -20.90
CA LYS A 82 11.71 -7.84 -22.35
C LYS A 82 12.04 -6.61 -23.20
N ARG A 83 12.16 -5.43 -22.60
CA ARG A 83 12.51 -4.20 -23.31
C ARG A 83 14.01 -4.18 -23.60
N GLU A 84 14.37 -3.67 -24.77
CA GLU A 84 15.76 -3.44 -25.17
C GLU A 84 16.00 -1.93 -25.37
N PRO A 85 17.08 -1.37 -24.79
CA PRO A 85 17.99 -2.02 -23.85
C PRO A 85 17.28 -2.34 -22.53
N LYS A 86 17.77 -3.37 -21.83
CA LYS A 86 17.26 -3.74 -20.50
C LYS A 86 17.34 -2.52 -19.57
N PRO A 87 16.22 -2.08 -18.98
CA PRO A 87 16.20 -0.85 -18.22
C PRO A 87 16.97 -1.02 -16.91
N LYS A 88 17.73 0.02 -16.57
CA LYS A 88 18.36 0.23 -15.28
C LYS A 88 17.94 1.60 -14.76
N PHE A 89 17.65 1.68 -13.47
CA PHE A 89 17.23 2.91 -12.82
C PHE A 89 18.31 3.39 -11.86
N ASP A 90 18.66 4.67 -11.99
CA ASP A 90 19.55 5.36 -11.07
C ASP A 90 18.88 5.54 -9.71
N ILE A 91 17.56 5.75 -9.70
CA ILE A 91 16.77 5.92 -8.50
C ILE A 91 15.49 5.09 -8.60
N ILE A 92 15.18 4.33 -7.54
CA ILE A 92 13.91 3.64 -7.36
C ILE A 92 13.24 4.20 -6.10
N PHE A 93 12.02 4.70 -6.24
CA PHE A 93 11.20 5.10 -5.10
C PHE A 93 10.15 4.04 -4.83
N THR A 94 9.98 3.68 -3.57
CA THR A 94 8.90 2.81 -3.13
C THR A 94 8.41 3.22 -1.75
N SER A 95 7.11 3.09 -1.51
CA SER A 95 6.49 3.49 -0.25
C SER A 95 5.48 2.43 0.15
N GLU A 96 5.57 1.99 1.40
CA GLU A 96 4.61 1.06 2.02
C GLU A 96 4.51 -0.27 1.28
N THR A 97 5.62 -0.79 0.74
CA THR A 97 5.67 -2.03 -0.07
C THR A 97 6.18 -3.26 0.67
N ILE A 98 6.51 -3.13 1.96
CA ILE A 98 7.07 -4.20 2.79
C ILE A 98 6.11 -4.67 3.90
N TYR A 99 4.81 -4.48 3.72
CA TYR A 99 3.80 -4.86 4.72
C TYR A 99 3.57 -6.38 4.83
N ASN A 100 3.93 -7.16 3.80
CA ASN A 100 3.72 -8.60 3.75
C ASN A 100 5.01 -9.30 3.32
N THR A 101 5.53 -10.15 4.21
CA THR A 101 6.80 -10.85 4.07
C THR A 101 6.82 -11.83 2.89
N ALA A 102 5.65 -12.34 2.46
CA ALA A 102 5.52 -13.23 1.31
C ALA A 102 5.99 -12.59 -0.01
N TYR A 103 5.96 -11.25 -0.09
CA TYR A 103 6.40 -10.51 -1.27
C TYR A 103 7.85 -10.03 -1.22
N TYR A 104 8.55 -10.17 -0.08
CA TYR A 104 9.93 -9.71 0.05
C TYR A 104 10.86 -10.30 -1.02
N PRO A 105 10.80 -11.62 -1.35
CA PRO A 105 11.65 -12.17 -2.40
C PRO A 105 11.42 -11.53 -3.77
N ALA A 106 10.17 -11.35 -4.17
CA ALA A 106 9.82 -10.80 -5.47
C ALA A 106 10.17 -9.31 -5.58
N LEU A 107 9.92 -8.53 -4.52
CA LEU A 107 10.33 -7.13 -4.45
C LEU A 107 11.86 -7.01 -4.51
N HIS A 108 12.58 -7.76 -3.68
CA HIS A 108 14.04 -7.73 -3.63
C HIS A 108 14.67 -8.12 -4.98
N GLU A 109 14.15 -9.16 -5.64
CA GLU A 109 14.60 -9.54 -6.98
C GLU A 109 14.35 -8.42 -7.99
N THR A 110 13.20 -7.77 -7.93
CA THR A 110 12.87 -6.63 -8.80
C THR A 110 13.87 -5.48 -8.60
N LEU A 111 14.14 -5.10 -7.36
CA LEU A 111 15.13 -4.07 -7.04
C LEU A 111 16.52 -4.46 -7.56
N HIS A 112 16.96 -5.69 -7.32
CA HIS A 112 18.27 -6.18 -7.78
C HIS A 112 18.41 -6.15 -9.30
N LYS A 113 17.40 -6.63 -10.03
CA LYS A 113 17.48 -6.69 -11.48
C LYS A 113 17.36 -5.33 -12.15
N LEU A 114 16.64 -4.38 -11.54
CA LEU A 114 16.35 -3.09 -12.16
C LEU A 114 17.21 -1.92 -11.66
N LEU A 115 17.88 -2.03 -10.51
CA LEU A 115 18.78 -0.97 -10.03
C LEU A 115 20.07 -0.92 -10.85
N ALA A 116 20.52 0.30 -11.17
CA ALA A 116 21.85 0.55 -11.74
C ALA A 116 22.96 0.26 -10.70
N PRO A 117 24.22 -0.01 -11.11
CA PRO A 117 25.31 -0.32 -10.19
C PRO A 117 25.53 0.73 -9.08
N ASP A 118 25.43 2.02 -9.42
CA ASP A 118 25.55 3.15 -8.48
C ASP A 118 24.18 3.73 -8.06
N GLY A 119 23.11 2.99 -8.37
CA GLY A 119 21.75 3.43 -8.11
C GLY A 119 21.36 3.34 -6.64
N LEU A 120 20.28 4.04 -6.28
CA LEU A 120 19.74 4.08 -4.93
C LEU A 120 18.24 3.73 -4.91
N VAL A 121 17.84 2.89 -3.96
CA VAL A 121 16.43 2.67 -3.66
C VAL A 121 16.06 3.46 -2.41
N TYR A 122 15.06 4.32 -2.49
CA TYR A 122 14.45 4.94 -1.32
C TYR A 122 13.16 4.20 -0.96
N LEU A 123 13.11 3.69 0.27
CA LEU A 123 11.96 3.00 0.83
C LEU A 123 11.40 3.80 2.00
N ALA A 124 10.16 4.26 1.87
CA ALA A 124 9.38 4.79 2.98
C ALA A 124 8.47 3.69 3.54
N THR A 125 8.43 3.50 4.86
CA THR A 125 7.63 2.42 5.47
C THR A 125 7.27 2.71 6.93
N LYS A 126 6.18 2.14 7.42
CA LYS A 126 5.95 1.97 8.86
C LYS A 126 6.97 1.00 9.47
N SER A 127 7.24 1.17 10.76
CA SER A 127 8.05 0.24 11.56
C SER A 127 7.45 -1.17 11.55
N HIS A 128 6.12 -1.27 11.68
CA HIS A 128 5.38 -2.53 11.70
C HIS A 128 3.97 -2.42 11.10
N TYR A 129 3.48 -3.50 10.47
CA TYR A 129 2.12 -3.62 9.95
C TYR A 129 1.38 -4.75 10.67
N PHE A 130 0.44 -4.38 11.54
CA PHE A 130 -0.36 -5.33 12.30
C PHE A 130 -1.21 -6.23 11.38
N GLY A 131 -1.39 -7.50 11.79
CA GLY A 131 -2.14 -8.52 11.05
C GLY A 131 -1.30 -9.23 10.00
N VAL A 132 -0.90 -8.52 8.94
CA VAL A 132 -0.08 -9.08 7.84
C VAL A 132 1.39 -9.30 8.22
N GLY A 133 1.86 -8.63 9.28
CA GLY A 133 3.09 -8.98 10.00
C GLY A 133 4.40 -8.48 9.39
N GLY A 134 4.40 -7.75 8.27
CA GLY A 134 5.60 -7.12 7.73
C GLY A 134 6.05 -5.89 8.52
N GLY A 135 7.15 -5.28 8.08
CA GLY A 135 7.77 -4.15 8.76
C GLY A 135 9.25 -4.02 8.47
N LEU A 136 9.82 -2.88 8.86
CA LEU A 136 11.19 -2.52 8.51
C LEU A 136 12.20 -3.52 9.07
N HIS A 137 12.10 -3.86 10.37
CA HIS A 137 13.03 -4.78 11.02
C HIS A 137 13.12 -6.14 10.30
N LEU A 138 11.98 -6.74 9.96
CA LEU A 138 11.95 -8.02 9.23
C LEU A 138 12.52 -7.88 7.81
N PHE A 139 12.30 -6.75 7.15
CA PHE A 139 12.84 -6.50 5.83
C PHE A 139 14.35 -6.28 5.87
N GLU A 140 14.87 -5.58 6.88
CA GLU A 140 16.31 -5.43 7.13
C GLU A 140 16.99 -6.78 7.31
N THR A 141 16.45 -7.63 8.19
CA THR A 141 16.97 -8.99 8.40
C THR A 141 16.96 -9.79 7.09
N PHE A 142 15.87 -9.70 6.31
CA PHE A 142 15.79 -10.37 5.01
C PHE A 142 16.85 -9.86 4.02
N VAL A 143 17.05 -8.55 3.92
CA VAL A 143 18.05 -7.92 3.05
C VAL A 143 19.47 -8.31 3.46
N GLU A 144 19.75 -8.32 4.77
CA GLU A 144 21.04 -8.71 5.31
C GLU A 144 21.37 -10.16 4.98
N GLN A 145 20.43 -11.08 5.19
CA GLN A 145 20.56 -12.51 4.85
C GLN A 145 20.80 -12.75 3.36
N ARG A 146 20.20 -11.94 2.48
CA ARG A 146 20.43 -12.04 1.03
C ARG A 146 21.81 -11.54 0.62
N GLY A 147 22.41 -10.63 1.39
CA GLY A 147 23.77 -10.16 1.17
C GLY A 147 23.98 -9.31 -0.10
N VAL A 148 22.91 -8.92 -0.82
CA VAL A 148 23.00 -8.15 -2.06
C VAL A 148 23.04 -6.64 -1.81
N PHE A 149 22.18 -6.16 -0.91
CA PHE A 149 22.07 -4.74 -0.57
C PHE A 149 22.55 -4.47 0.84
N SER A 150 23.07 -3.26 1.07
CA SER A 150 23.09 -2.64 2.41
C SER A 150 21.92 -1.68 2.53
N LEU A 151 21.42 -1.51 3.75
CA LEU A 151 20.31 -0.62 4.07
C LEU A 151 20.79 0.42 5.08
N CYS A 152 20.49 1.69 4.83
CA CYS A 152 20.87 2.82 5.68
C CYS A 152 19.63 3.61 6.07
N HIS A 153 19.46 3.92 7.36
CA HIS A 153 18.41 4.83 7.84
C HIS A 153 18.73 6.26 7.45
N LEU A 154 17.72 6.98 6.95
CA LEU A 154 17.82 8.37 6.54
C LEU A 154 16.93 9.30 7.37
N TRP A 155 15.77 8.80 7.80
CA TRP A 155 14.83 9.58 8.59
C TRP A 155 13.90 8.68 9.40
N ASP A 156 13.58 9.10 10.62
CA ASP A 156 12.64 8.46 11.52
C ASP A 156 11.54 9.44 11.92
N GLY A 157 10.29 8.99 11.83
CA GLY A 157 9.11 9.72 12.26
C GLY A 157 8.81 9.47 13.72
N GLU A 158 8.69 10.54 14.49
CA GLU A 158 8.60 10.49 15.95
C GLU A 158 7.15 10.39 16.47
N GLU A 159 6.14 10.67 15.64
CA GLU A 159 4.74 10.73 16.07
C GLU A 159 3.95 9.46 15.72
N GLY A 160 3.30 8.89 16.73
CA GLY A 160 2.42 7.72 16.58
C GLY A 160 3.18 6.46 16.20
N LEU A 161 2.62 5.67 15.28
CA LEU A 161 3.32 4.50 14.75
C LEU A 161 4.50 4.96 13.90
N GLN A 162 5.71 4.68 14.37
CA GLN A 162 6.96 5.09 13.75
C GLN A 162 7.01 4.76 12.25
N ARG A 163 7.55 5.70 11.49
CA ARG A 163 7.78 5.58 10.05
C ARG A 163 9.24 5.87 9.76
N HIS A 164 9.75 5.27 8.71
CA HIS A 164 11.15 5.36 8.36
C HIS A 164 11.28 5.68 6.88
N VAL A 165 12.30 6.46 6.55
CA VAL A 165 12.86 6.49 5.19
C VAL A 165 14.23 5.86 5.27
N VAL A 166 14.43 4.81 4.49
CA VAL A 166 15.69 4.09 4.38
C VAL A 166 16.16 4.05 2.94
N ALA A 167 17.47 3.97 2.74
CA ALA A 167 18.08 3.80 1.44
C ALA A 167 18.74 2.43 1.31
N LEU A 168 18.52 1.75 0.18
CA LEU A 168 19.23 0.54 -0.19
C LEU A 168 20.20 0.82 -1.33
N ARG A 169 21.42 0.28 -1.21
CA ARG A 169 22.48 0.31 -2.24
C ARG A 169 23.12 -1.05 -2.36
N PHE A 170 23.72 -1.39 -3.50
CA PHE A 170 24.49 -2.62 -3.62
C PHE A 170 25.63 -2.66 -2.60
N LYS A 171 25.85 -3.81 -1.97
CA LYS A 171 27.04 -3.99 -1.12
C LYS A 171 28.28 -3.89 -2.00
N GLN A 172 29.22 -3.04 -1.63
CA GLN A 172 30.52 -3.04 -2.29
C GLN A 172 31.23 -4.37 -1.97
N PRO A 173 31.87 -5.02 -2.97
CA PRO A 173 32.72 -6.16 -2.70
C PRO A 173 33.79 -5.73 -1.70
N LYS A 174 34.01 -6.52 -0.65
CA LYS A 174 35.23 -6.39 0.15
C LYS A 174 36.38 -6.81 -0.77
N ILE A 175 37.17 -5.84 -1.22
CA ILE A 175 38.42 -6.14 -1.93
C ILE A 175 39.36 -6.72 -0.86
N CYS A 176 39.67 -8.01 -0.98
CA CYS A 176 40.64 -8.71 -0.13
C CYS A 176 42.07 -8.41 -0.58
#